data_AF-A0A8X6P3Q7-F1
#
_entry.id   AF-A0A8X6P3Q7-F1
#
_cell.length_a   1.000
_cell.length_b   1.000
_cell.length_c   1.000
_cell.angle_alpha   90.00
_cell.angle_beta   90.00
_cell.angle_gamma   90.00
#
_symmetry.space_group_name_H-M   'P 1'
#
loop_
_entity.id
_entity.type
_entity.pdbx_description
1 polymer ?
#
loop_
_entity_poly.entity_id
_entity_poly.type
_entity_poly.pdbx_seq_one_letter_code
_entity_poly.pdbx_strand_id
1 'polypeptide(L)'
;MVLANGFLSYPAFITVLCNMGALFAFSYSVAFYPSDEIQTYFILIHGIIQNTIALLLLIIPAAGCNRASNMTQETINSLPDWFPQHRKVLKIHIRQRHNKAFLMTLWNIYVIDESLLISAFGTVVTYGFLVGNIKNGND
;
A
#
# COMPACT_ATOMS: atom_id res chain seq x y z
N MET A 1 -0.69 -0.99 20.69
CA MET A 1 -0.41 -0.72 19.26
C MET A 1 -1.39 0.29 18.61
N VAL A 2 -2.26 0.99 19.36
CA VAL A 2 -3.09 2.11 18.85
C VAL A 2 -2.24 3.34 18.49
N LEU A 3 -1.14 3.55 19.24
CA LEU A 3 -0.21 4.66 19.03
C LEU A 3 0.52 4.58 17.68
N ALA A 4 0.89 3.36 17.26
CA ALA A 4 1.58 3.13 16.00
C ALA A 4 0.69 3.50 14.80
N ASN A 5 -0.57 3.07 14.77
CA ASN A 5 -1.51 3.49 13.73
C ASN A 5 -1.81 4.99 13.80
N GLY A 6 -1.97 5.59 14.98
CA GLY A 6 -2.24 7.03 15.07
C GLY A 6 -1.10 7.92 14.56
N PHE A 7 0.15 7.53 14.86
CA PHE A 7 1.33 8.33 14.57
C PHE A 7 2.00 8.01 13.23
N LEU A 8 2.10 6.74 12.84
CA LEU A 8 2.81 6.32 11.62
C LEU A 8 1.92 6.36 10.38
N SER A 9 0.60 6.36 10.53
CA SER A 9 -0.33 6.25 9.40
C SER A 9 -0.33 7.49 8.50
N TYR A 10 -0.25 8.69 9.09
CA TYR A 10 -0.12 9.94 8.33
C TYR A 10 1.20 10.05 7.56
N PRO A 11 2.39 9.91 8.18
CA PRO A 11 3.65 9.98 7.45
C PRO A 11 3.80 8.84 6.44
N ALA A 12 3.26 7.64 6.72
CA ALA A 12 3.21 6.56 5.73
C ALA A 12 2.35 6.96 4.52
N PHE A 13 1.18 7.58 4.73
CA PHE A 13 0.33 8.08 3.64
C PHE A 13 1.08 9.08 2.74
N ILE A 14 1.69 10.10 3.34
CA ILE A 14 2.44 11.11 2.61
C ILE A 14 3.61 10.49 1.87
N THR A 15 4.33 9.56 2.50
CA THR A 15 5.46 8.87 1.88
C THR A 15 5.00 8.08 0.65
N VAL A 16 3.91 7.31 0.74
CA VAL A 16 3.36 6.57 -0.40
C VAL A 16 2.97 7.54 -1.52
N LEU A 17 2.27 8.62 -1.20
CA LEU A 17 1.82 9.62 -2.18
C LEU A 17 3.01 10.27 -2.91
N CYS A 18 4.04 10.67 -2.16
CA CYS A 18 5.27 11.22 -2.74
C CYS A 18 5.99 10.22 -3.64
N ASN A 19 6.12 8.94 -3.24
CA ASN A 19 6.78 7.93 -4.06
C ASN A 19 5.98 7.60 -5.33
N MET A 20 4.64 7.57 -5.26
CA MET A 20 3.80 7.38 -6.45
C MET A 20 3.93 8.56 -7.42
N GLY A 21 3.93 9.80 -6.92
CA GLY A 21 4.14 10.99 -7.75
C GLY A 21 5.53 11.02 -8.38
N ALA A 22 6.57 10.67 -7.62
CA ALA A 22 7.93 10.57 -8.13
C ALA A 22 8.07 9.48 -9.20
N LEU A 23 7.49 8.29 -8.99
CA LEU A 23 7.48 7.23 -10.01
C LEU A 23 6.84 7.67 -11.31
N PHE A 24 5.69 8.35 -11.23
CA PHE A 24 5.04 8.91 -12.40
C PHE A 24 5.95 9.93 -13.10
N ALA A 25 6.52 10.88 -12.37
CA ALA A 25 7.37 11.92 -12.95
C ALA A 25 8.64 11.37 -13.62
N PHE A 26 9.33 10.42 -12.97
CA PHE A 26 10.52 9.78 -13.54
C PHE A 26 10.18 8.92 -14.76
N SER A 27 9.12 8.11 -14.68
CA SER A 27 8.70 7.25 -15.80
C SER A 27 8.23 8.09 -17.00
N TYR A 28 7.51 9.18 -16.73
CA TYR A 28 7.09 10.14 -17.74
C TYR A 28 8.29 10.81 -18.42
N SER A 29 9.27 11.25 -17.64
CA SER A 29 10.50 11.86 -18.16
C SER A 29 11.26 10.89 -19.06
N VAL A 30 11.41 9.63 -18.66
CA VAL A 30 12.06 8.59 -19.49
C VAL A 30 11.31 8.34 -20.79
N ALA A 31 9.97 8.29 -20.75
CA ALA A 31 9.16 7.96 -21.92
C ALA A 31 9.04 9.11 -22.94
N PHE A 32 8.92 10.35 -22.48
CA PHE A 32 8.59 11.50 -23.34
C PHE A 32 9.75 12.46 -23.57
N TYR A 33 10.78 12.44 -22.72
CA TYR A 33 11.97 13.27 -22.81
C TYR A 33 13.23 12.40 -22.71
N PRO A 34 13.44 11.47 -23.66
CA PRO A 34 14.67 10.69 -23.69
C PRO A 34 15.85 11.66 -23.79
N SER A 35 16.69 11.67 -22.77
CA SER A 35 17.91 12.47 -22.73
C SER A 35 19.02 11.68 -23.41
N ASP A 36 19.74 12.29 -24.35
CA ASP A 36 20.92 11.68 -24.99
C ASP A 36 22.09 11.52 -24.01
N GLU A 37 22.07 12.26 -22.90
CA GLU A 37 23.06 12.17 -21.84
C GLU A 37 22.85 10.94 -20.96
N ILE A 38 23.82 10.01 -21.01
CA ILE A 38 23.85 8.77 -20.23
C ILE A 38 23.69 9.03 -18.72
N GLN A 39 24.27 10.11 -18.20
CA GLN A 39 24.20 10.45 -16.78
C GLN A 39 22.76 10.76 -16.34
N THR A 40 22.05 11.56 -17.13
CA THR A 40 20.65 11.91 -16.87
C THR A 40 19.76 10.66 -16.92
N TYR A 41 19.95 9.82 -17.93
CA TYR A 41 19.23 8.54 -18.03
C TYR A 41 19.48 7.64 -16.81
N PHE A 42 20.73 7.53 -16.35
CA PHE A 42 21.06 6.73 -15.17
C PHE A 42 20.38 7.26 -13.90
N ILE A 43 20.34 8.58 -13.71
CA ILE A 43 19.63 9.23 -12.57
C ILE A 43 18.13 8.92 -12.62
N LEU A 44 17.50 9.02 -13.78
CA LEU A 44 16.07 8.74 -13.95
C LEU A 44 15.73 7.28 -13.61
N ILE A 45 16.50 6.33 -14.15
CA ILE A 45 16.31 4.90 -13.87
C ILE A 45 16.56 4.58 -12.38
N HIS A 46 17.60 5.17 -11.79
CA HIS A 46 17.86 5.02 -10.36
C HIS A 46 16.69 5.54 -9.51
N GLY A 47 16.13 6.70 -9.88
CA GLY A 47 14.94 7.26 -9.25
C GLY A 47 13.75 6.31 -9.31
N ILE A 48 13.47 5.69 -10.46
CA ILE A 48 12.39 4.70 -10.61
C ILE A 48 12.62 3.50 -9.67
N ILE A 49 13.83 2.94 -9.67
CA ILE A 49 14.16 1.78 -8.84
C ILE A 49 14.01 2.12 -7.35
N GLN A 50 14.56 3.26 -6.91
CA GLN A 50 14.54 3.66 -5.51
C GLN A 50 13.11 3.89 -4.98
N ASN A 51 12.27 4.60 -5.74
CA ASN A 51 10.89 4.86 -5.33
C ASN A 51 10.05 3.57 -5.34
N THR A 52 10.32 2.64 -6.27
CA THR A 52 9.68 1.32 -6.29
C THR A 52 10.05 0.51 -5.05
N ILE A 53 11.33 0.46 -4.69
CA ILE A 53 11.81 -0.24 -3.48
C ILE A 53 11.19 0.38 -2.23
N ALA A 54 11.12 1.71 -2.14
CA ALA A 54 10.51 2.41 -1.00
C ALA A 54 9.02 2.06 -0.84
N LEU A 55 8.26 2.00 -1.94
CA LEU A 55 6.86 1.55 -1.89
C LEU A 55 6.72 0.10 -1.43
N LEU A 56 7.57 -0.81 -1.94
CA LEU A 56 7.54 -2.22 -1.55
C LEU A 56 7.88 -2.39 -0.05
N LEU A 57 8.88 -1.68 0.45
CA LEU A 57 9.28 -1.70 1.86
C LEU A 57 8.18 -1.20 2.79
N LEU A 58 7.31 -0.30 2.33
CA LEU A 58 6.16 0.18 3.10
C LEU A 58 4.96 -0.77 3.03
N ILE A 59 4.63 -1.22 1.82
CA ILE A 59 3.38 -1.96 1.56
C ILE A 59 3.48 -3.41 2.02
N ILE A 60 4.61 -4.10 1.81
CA ILE A 60 4.75 -5.53 2.14
C ILE A 60 4.59 -5.79 3.65
N PRO A 61 5.30 -5.10 4.57
CA PRO A 61 5.16 -5.34 6.00
C PRO A 61 3.77 -4.95 6.52
N ALA A 62 3.21 -3.86 5.99
CA ALA A 62 1.88 -3.41 6.37
C ALA A 62 0.77 -4.38 5.94
N ALA A 63 0.83 -4.88 4.70
CA ALA A 63 -0.07 -5.92 4.20
C ALA A 63 0.11 -7.24 4.97
N GLY A 64 1.36 -7.62 5.28
CA GLY A 64 1.66 -8.79 6.11
C GLY A 64 1.08 -8.68 7.53
N CYS A 65 1.19 -7.51 8.16
CA CYS A 65 0.60 -7.23 9.46
C CYS A 65 -0.94 -7.31 9.42
N ASN A 66 -1.56 -6.78 8.37
CA ASN A 66 -3.01 -6.88 8.14
C ASN A 66 -3.47 -8.33 7.97
N ARG A 67 -2.76 -9.13 7.17
CA ARG A 67 -3.06 -10.56 6.97
C ARG A 67 -2.94 -11.36 8.27
N ALA A 68 -1.84 -11.16 9.02
CA ALA A 68 -1.63 -11.83 10.30
C ALA A 68 -2.71 -11.46 11.34
N SER A 69 -3.14 -10.19 11.36
CA SER A 69 -4.25 -9.74 12.20
C SER A 69 -5.56 -10.41 11.82
N ASN A 70 -5.88 -10.49 10.52
CA ASN A 70 -7.09 -11.16 10.04
C ASN A 70 -7.09 -12.65 10.40
N MET A 71 -5.99 -13.37 10.16
CA MET A 71 -5.86 -14.79 10.54
C MET A 71 -6.02 -15.00 12.06
N THR A 72 -5.48 -14.08 12.85
CA THR A 72 -5.62 -14.11 14.32
C THR A 72 -7.07 -13.89 14.74
N GLN A 73 -7.78 -12.95 14.11
CA GLN A 73 -9.20 -12.71 14.37
C GLN A 73 -10.08 -13.89 13.95
N GLU A 74 -9.83 -14.50 12.80
CA GLU A 74 -10.53 -15.71 12.35
C GLU A 74 -10.34 -16.87 13.33
N THR A 75 -9.09 -17.08 13.79
CA THR A 75 -8.77 -18.10 14.80
C THR A 75 -9.46 -17.82 16.14
N ILE A 76 -9.50 -16.57 16.58
CA ILE A 76 -10.17 -16.20 17.82
C ILE A 76 -11.70 -16.33 17.68
N ASN A 77 -12.26 -16.04 16.52
CA ASN A 77 -13.69 -16.17 16.26
C ASN A 77 -14.15 -17.63 16.13
N SER A 78 -13.27 -18.56 15.73
CA SER A 78 -13.56 -20.00 15.66
C SER A 78 -13.36 -20.74 17.00
N LEU A 79 -12.56 -20.16 17.91
CA LEU A 79 -12.29 -20.70 19.25
C LEU A 79 -13.55 -21.09 20.06
N PRO A 80 -14.64 -20.30 20.08
CA PRO A 80 -15.87 -20.65 20.82
C PRO A 80 -16.56 -21.91 20.29
N ASP A 81 -16.37 -22.25 19.02
CA ASP A 81 -16.97 -23.42 18.41
C ASP A 81 -16.17 -24.70 18.69
N TRP A 82 -14.88 -24.56 19.04
CA TRP A 82 -14.03 -25.67 19.50
C TRP A 82 -14.32 -26.07 20.97
N PHE A 83 -14.87 -25.16 21.78
CA PHE A 83 -15.16 -25.39 23.19
C PHE A 83 -16.64 -25.17 23.52
N PRO A 84 -17.53 -26.08 23.08
CA PRO A 84 -18.99 -25.91 23.17
C PRO A 84 -19.48 -25.73 24.62
N GLN A 85 -18.81 -26.36 25.59
CA GLN A 85 -19.15 -26.23 27.01
C GLN A 85 -18.95 -24.81 27.57
N HIS A 86 -18.02 -24.03 27.00
CA HIS A 86 -17.63 -22.71 27.49
C HIS A 86 -17.98 -21.59 26.49
N ARG A 87 -18.75 -21.91 25.45
CA ARG A 87 -19.03 -21.03 24.30
C ARG A 87 -19.54 -19.64 24.70
N LYS A 88 -20.50 -19.55 25.62
CA LYS A 88 -21.05 -18.26 26.08
C LYS A 88 -20.01 -17.41 26.79
N VAL A 89 -19.20 -18.02 27.67
CA VAL A 89 -18.17 -17.33 28.45
C VAL A 89 -17.03 -16.86 27.54
N LEU A 90 -16.61 -17.72 26.61
CA LEU A 90 -15.55 -17.41 25.65
C LEU A 90 -15.97 -16.27 24.71
N LYS A 91 -17.21 -16.30 24.20
CA LYS A 91 -17.75 -15.25 23.34
C LYS A 91 -17.84 -13.89 24.04
N ILE A 92 -18.18 -13.86 25.33
CA ILE A 92 -18.19 -12.64 26.14
C ILE A 92 -16.77 -12.12 26.35
N HIS A 93 -15.82 -12.99 26.70
CA HIS A 93 -14.42 -12.61 26.88
C HIS A 93 -13.80 -12.07 25.59
N ILE A 94 -14.03 -12.73 24.46
CA ILE A 94 -13.56 -12.28 23.14
C ILE A 94 -14.18 -10.92 22.80
N ARG A 95 -15.49 -10.74 23.00
CA ARG A 95 -16.15 -9.45 22.74
C ARG A 95 -15.64 -8.33 23.64
N GLN A 96 -15.30 -8.62 24.89
CA GLN A 96 -14.77 -7.62 25.83
C GLN A 96 -13.30 -7.26 25.55
N ARG A 97 -12.47 -8.23 25.16
CA ARG A 97 -11.03 -8.04 24.94
C ARG A 97 -10.66 -7.68 23.50
N HIS A 98 -11.45 -8.11 22.52
CA HIS A 98 -11.08 -8.14 21.10
C HIS A 98 -11.96 -7.26 20.21
N ASN A 99 -12.73 -6.34 20.80
CA ASN A 99 -13.62 -5.42 20.07
C ASN A 99 -12.90 -4.38 19.17
N LYS A 100 -11.56 -4.41 19.11
CA LYS A 100 -10.76 -3.54 18.23
C LYS A 100 -10.12 -4.43 17.17
N ALA A 101 -10.82 -4.60 16.06
CA ALA A 101 -10.22 -5.14 14.84
C ALA A 101 -8.97 -4.30 14.53
N PHE A 102 -7.82 -4.99 14.49
CA PHE A 102 -6.54 -4.34 14.30
C PHE A 102 -6.23 -4.33 12.81
N LEU A 103 -6.49 -3.20 12.14
CA LEU A 103 -6.12 -3.00 10.75
C LEU A 103 -5.12 -1.84 10.69
N MET A 104 -3.92 -2.10 10.17
CA MET A 104 -3.03 -1.04 9.69
C MET A 104 -3.66 -0.41 8.46
N THR A 105 -4.22 0.78 8.66
CA THR A 105 -4.79 1.61 7.60
C THR A 105 -3.83 2.76 7.30
N LEU A 106 -3.73 3.10 6.02
CA LEU A 106 -3.15 4.35 5.54
C LEU A 106 -4.19 5.45 5.76
N TRP A 107 -3.88 6.35 6.69
CA TRP A 107 -4.76 7.35 7.30
C TRP A 107 -6.24 6.93 7.38
N ASN A 108 -6.57 5.75 7.91
CA ASN A 108 -7.97 5.31 8.07
C ASN A 108 -8.85 5.34 6.78
N ILE A 109 -8.26 5.61 5.61
CA ILE A 109 -8.91 5.82 4.32
C ILE A 109 -8.69 4.59 3.44
N TYR A 110 -7.53 3.93 3.57
CA TYR A 110 -7.21 2.72 2.82
C TYR A 110 -6.61 1.65 3.72
N VAL A 111 -7.11 0.42 3.63
CA VAL A 111 -6.41 -0.74 4.19
C VAL A 111 -5.18 -0.97 3.31
N ILE A 112 -3.99 -1.03 3.91
CA ILE A 112 -2.77 -1.30 3.14
C ILE A 112 -2.83 -2.76 2.68
N ASP A 113 -2.96 -2.94 1.38
CA ASP A 113 -3.08 -4.22 0.69
C ASP A 113 -2.32 -4.16 -0.65
N GLU A 114 -2.01 -5.33 -1.21
CA GLU A 114 -1.27 -5.48 -2.48
C GLU A 114 -1.96 -4.77 -3.65
N SER A 115 -3.27 -4.55 -3.56
CA SER A 115 -4.07 -3.77 -4.51
C SER A 115 -3.59 -2.32 -4.68
N LEU A 116 -2.97 -1.72 -3.67
CA LEU A 116 -2.44 -0.36 -3.75
C LEU A 116 -1.29 -0.25 -4.76
N LEU A 117 -0.40 -1.25 -4.78
CA LEU A 117 0.68 -1.34 -5.78
C LEU A 117 0.11 -1.50 -7.18
N ILE A 118 -0.88 -2.36 -7.35
CA ILE A 118 -1.54 -2.58 -8.65
C ILE A 118 -2.18 -1.28 -9.15
N SER A 119 -2.83 -0.52 -8.27
CA SER A 119 -3.40 0.78 -8.63
C SER A 119 -2.33 1.82 -9.01
N ALA A 120 -1.17 1.81 -8.32
CA ALA A 120 -0.06 2.70 -8.63
C ALA A 120 0.49 2.44 -10.04
N PHE A 121 0.75 1.17 -10.38
CA PHE A 121 1.21 0.81 -11.72
C PHE A 121 0.13 1.05 -12.78
N GLY A 122 -1.13 0.69 -12.49
CA GLY A 122 -2.26 0.92 -13.39
C GLY A 122 -2.42 2.39 -13.75
N THR A 123 -2.35 3.29 -12.78
CA THR A 123 -2.43 4.74 -13.02
C THR A 123 -1.27 5.25 -13.87
N VAL A 124 -0.02 4.82 -13.62
CA VAL A 124 1.13 5.19 -14.46
C VAL A 124 0.90 4.76 -15.92
N VAL A 125 0.43 3.53 -16.16
CA VAL A 125 0.17 3.03 -17.51
C VAL A 125 -0.99 3.78 -18.17
N THR A 126 -2.11 3.97 -17.47
CA THR A 126 -3.30 4.66 -18.01
C THR A 126 -2.99 6.12 -18.36
N TYR A 127 -2.36 6.86 -17.45
CA TYR A 127 -2.00 8.25 -17.72
C TYR A 127 -0.90 8.36 -18.77
N GLY A 128 0.08 7.45 -18.78
CA GLY A 128 1.08 7.37 -19.85
C GLY A 128 0.45 7.16 -21.22
N PHE A 129 -0.52 6.25 -21.33
CA PHE A 129 -1.26 6.00 -22.56
C PHE A 129 -2.08 7.22 -23.01
N LEU A 130 -2.81 7.86 -22.09
CA LEU A 130 -3.59 9.06 -22.41
C LEU A 130 -2.71 10.19 -22.95
N VAL A 131 -1.59 10.47 -22.30
CA VAL A 131 -0.67 11.53 -22.75
C VAL A 131 0.00 11.15 -24.07
N GLY A 132 0.34 9.88 -24.27
CA GLY A 132 0.89 9.38 -25.53
C GLY A 132 -0.03 9.61 -26.72
N ASN A 133 -1.33 9.32 -26.56
CA ASN A 133 -2.32 9.52 -27.62
C ASN A 133 -2.57 11.00 -27.93
N ILE A 134 -2.58 11.87 -26.90
CA ILE A 134 -2.74 13.32 -27.12
C ILE A 134 -1.57 13.89 -27.91
N LYS A 135 -0.33 13.44 -27.62
CA LYS A 135 0.86 13.88 -28.37
C LYS A 135 0.78 13.45 -29.83
N ASN A 136 0.42 12.20 -30.10
CA ASN A 136 0.38 11.64 -31.45
C ASN A 136 -0.78 12.17 -32.33
N GLY A 137 -1.75 12.87 -31.75
CA GLY A 137 -2.86 13.51 -32.48
C GLY A 137 -2.64 14.99 -32.81
N ASN A 138 -1.55 15.58 -32.33
CA ASN A 138 -1.18 16.99 -32.56
C ASN A 138 0.06 17.15 -33.49
N ASP A 139 0.58 16.04 -34.03
CA ASP A 139 1.58 15.98 -35.09
C ASP A 139 0.90 15.72 -36.45
#